data_AF-A0A4P9C4W0-F1
#
_entry.id   AF-A0A4P9C4W0-F1
#
_cell.length_a   1.000
_cell.length_b   1.000
_cell.length_c   1.000
_cell.angle_alpha   90.00
_cell.angle_beta   90.00
_cell.angle_gamma   90.00
#
_symmetry.space_group_name_H-M   'P 1'
#
loop_
_entity.id
_entity.type
_entity.pdbx_description
1 polymer ?
#
loop_
_entity_poly.entity_id
_entity_poly.type
_entity_poly.pdbx_seq_one_letter_code
_entity_poly.pdbx_strand_id
1 'polypeptide(L)'
;MKYKFPKVGMRMVKTAVAVFICLLITFIRPESVPIYSTITAVLCMQPYLSNTKEIAINRIVGTLIGGLAGMLVLMFMRSYIPWPTIQFGIVSICMIPLIYVTLVINHSSASAFTCIVFLGTTIAATPDTAPYIIASYRMFDTLIGILVALVVNAFHLPVHRNRSVLFVSELDNTLLHSDGKITSYTEFHINRMIDDGEWFTIVTDRTPATLVPILENLNLNLPVIAMNGAVLYDVQDRSYSFSLPMDREVSDAIESVFEEERQNCFVHAIINETMHIYYGDFKNTAEERFYHRLRRTSHKNYVFGGLPEDQQAVNITSVNEESVNNRIRKKIEALDIGKRIEIINTPSHDAEGYTVMDIYSADATRENAILKMKKDLSVDQIVAFGSSSLNVPTFKLANRAYAVENAARALKEAATQTISNNDSDAVVKMIDKIFYRKKGV
;
A
#
# COMPACT_ATOMS: atom_id res chain seq x y z
N MET A 1 -28.11 -15.18 2.29
CA MET A 1 -26.85 -14.73 1.67
C MET A 1 -27.03 -14.63 0.17
N LYS A 2 -27.14 -13.43 -0.43
CA LYS A 2 -27.10 -13.29 -1.89
C LYS A 2 -25.63 -13.36 -2.31
N TYR A 3 -25.20 -14.49 -2.84
CA TYR A 3 -23.88 -14.60 -3.47
C TYR A 3 -23.82 -13.60 -4.63
N LYS A 4 -23.02 -12.54 -4.50
CA LYS A 4 -22.68 -11.65 -5.61
C LYS A 4 -21.52 -12.29 -6.36
N PHE A 5 -21.77 -12.74 -7.58
CA PHE A 5 -20.70 -13.20 -8.45
C PHE A 5 -19.71 -12.06 -8.72
N PRO A 6 -18.40 -12.32 -8.69
CA PRO A 6 -17.40 -11.33 -9.04
C PRO A 6 -17.60 -10.90 -10.50
N LYS A 7 -17.45 -9.60 -10.77
CA LYS A 7 -17.56 -9.07 -12.13
C LYS A 7 -16.38 -9.53 -12.98
N VAL A 8 -16.60 -9.71 -14.29
CA VAL A 8 -15.52 -9.98 -15.24
C VAL A 8 -14.56 -8.80 -15.23
N GLY A 9 -13.34 -9.05 -14.77
CA GLY A 9 -12.28 -8.04 -14.66
C GLY A 9 -11.49 -7.90 -15.96
N MET A 10 -10.83 -6.76 -16.15
CA MET A 10 -10.06 -6.48 -17.37
C MET A 10 -8.94 -7.50 -17.61
N ARG A 11 -8.34 -8.05 -16.54
CA ARG A 11 -7.38 -9.16 -16.65
C ARG A 11 -7.98 -10.37 -17.36
N MET A 12 -9.21 -10.76 -17.03
CA MET A 12 -9.87 -11.92 -17.67
C MET A 12 -10.08 -11.68 -19.16
N VAL A 13 -10.52 -10.46 -19.53
CA VAL A 13 -10.70 -10.07 -20.94
C VAL A 13 -9.36 -10.07 -21.67
N LYS A 14 -8.33 -9.46 -21.09
CA LYS A 14 -6.96 -9.44 -21.63
C LYS A 14 -6.41 -10.86 -21.79
N THR A 15 -6.62 -11.75 -20.82
CA THR A 15 -6.25 -13.17 -20.94
C THR A 15 -6.94 -13.83 -22.13
N ALA A 16 -8.25 -13.66 -22.28
CA ALA A 16 -9.00 -14.23 -23.39
C ALA A 16 -8.53 -13.70 -24.75
N VAL A 17 -8.27 -12.39 -24.85
CA VAL A 17 -7.69 -11.75 -26.05
C VAL A 17 -6.30 -12.29 -26.36
N ALA A 18 -5.43 -12.44 -25.35
CA ALA A 18 -4.09 -13.00 -25.54
C ALA A 18 -4.14 -14.46 -26.03
N VAL A 19 -5.02 -15.29 -25.47
CA VAL A 19 -5.24 -16.67 -25.94
C VAL A 19 -5.74 -16.68 -27.38
N PHE A 20 -6.72 -15.82 -27.72
CA PHE A 20 -7.24 -15.70 -29.08
C PHE A 20 -6.13 -15.32 -30.08
N ILE A 21 -5.28 -14.35 -29.74
CA ILE A 21 -4.13 -13.95 -30.58
C ILE A 21 -3.14 -15.11 -30.74
N CYS A 22 -2.82 -15.85 -29.67
CA CYS A 22 -1.95 -17.02 -29.75
C CYS A 22 -2.51 -18.10 -30.70
N LEU A 23 -3.83 -18.35 -30.67
CA LEU A 23 -4.49 -19.27 -31.58
C LEU A 23 -4.43 -18.77 -33.03
N LEU A 24 -4.63 -17.46 -33.26
CA LEU A 24 -4.49 -16.88 -34.60
C LEU A 24 -3.08 -17.03 -35.17
N ILE A 25 -2.04 -16.82 -34.36
CA ILE A 25 -0.65 -16.99 -34.77
C ILE A 25 -0.35 -18.44 -35.18
N THR A 26 -1.07 -19.41 -34.61
CA THR A 26 -0.90 -20.83 -34.95
C THR A 26 -1.32 -21.14 -36.39
N PHE A 27 -2.30 -20.42 -36.96
CA PHE A 27 -2.64 -20.58 -38.39
C PHE A 27 -1.50 -20.21 -39.33
N ILE A 28 -0.59 -19.34 -38.89
CA ILE A 28 0.60 -18.92 -39.65
C ILE A 28 1.76 -19.92 -39.43
N ARG A 29 1.68 -20.78 -38.42
CA ARG A 29 2.70 -21.77 -38.05
C ARG A 29 2.09 -23.17 -37.88
N PRO A 30 1.82 -23.91 -38.98
CA PRO A 30 1.15 -25.22 -38.93
C PRO A 30 1.88 -26.27 -38.09
N GLU A 31 3.20 -26.15 -37.95
CA GLU A 31 4.02 -27.07 -37.15
C GLU A 31 4.08 -26.73 -35.65
N SER A 32 3.46 -25.62 -35.23
CA SER A 32 3.40 -25.22 -33.82
C SER A 32 2.33 -26.00 -33.05
N VAL A 33 2.55 -26.18 -31.75
CA VAL A 33 1.55 -26.79 -30.87
C VAL A 33 0.86 -25.68 -30.08
N PRO A 34 -0.38 -25.29 -30.42
CA PRO A 34 -1.03 -24.08 -29.88
C PRO A 34 -1.15 -24.06 -28.35
N ILE A 35 -1.14 -25.22 -27.70
CA ILE A 35 -1.23 -25.34 -26.25
C ILE A 35 -0.06 -24.63 -25.53
N TYR A 36 1.13 -24.58 -26.15
CA TYR A 36 2.32 -24.03 -25.52
C TYR A 36 2.29 -22.50 -25.46
N SER A 37 1.90 -21.84 -26.55
CA SER A 37 1.75 -20.38 -26.61
C SER A 37 0.55 -19.90 -25.78
N THR A 38 -0.57 -20.62 -25.80
CA THR A 38 -1.79 -20.25 -25.06
C THR A 38 -1.64 -20.40 -23.54
N ILE A 39 -1.12 -21.53 -23.03
CA ILE A 39 -0.83 -21.69 -21.59
C ILE A 39 0.15 -20.64 -21.11
N THR A 40 1.17 -20.33 -21.92
CA THR A 40 2.16 -19.32 -21.56
C THR A 40 1.54 -17.94 -21.47
N ALA A 41 0.67 -17.58 -22.42
CA ALA A 41 -0.04 -16.30 -22.37
C ALA A 41 -0.92 -16.17 -21.12
N VAL A 42 -1.61 -17.24 -20.72
CA VAL A 42 -2.43 -17.28 -19.49
C VAL A 42 -1.57 -17.08 -18.24
N LEU A 43 -0.45 -17.80 -18.13
CA LEU A 43 0.43 -17.74 -16.96
C LEU A 43 1.16 -16.40 -16.82
N CYS A 44 1.54 -15.77 -17.94
CA CYS A 44 2.23 -14.48 -17.94
C CYS A 44 1.26 -13.30 -17.68
N MET A 45 -0.04 -13.48 -17.91
CA MET A 45 -1.02 -12.40 -17.69
C MET A 45 -1.22 -12.14 -16.19
N GLN A 46 -0.69 -11.02 -15.70
CA GLN A 46 -0.75 -10.61 -14.30
C GLN A 46 -1.58 -9.32 -14.14
N PRO A 47 -2.03 -9.02 -12.90
CA PRO A 47 -2.78 -7.78 -12.64
C PRO A 47 -1.99 -6.51 -12.97
N TYR A 48 -0.68 -6.52 -12.73
CA TYR A 48 0.23 -5.41 -12.99
C TYR A 48 1.23 -5.75 -14.11
N LEU A 49 1.62 -4.72 -14.87
CA LEU A 49 2.59 -4.88 -15.95
C LEU A 49 3.99 -5.24 -15.43
N SER A 50 4.40 -4.68 -14.29
CA SER A 50 5.64 -5.05 -13.58
C SER A 50 5.69 -6.54 -13.27
N ASN A 51 4.63 -7.09 -12.67
CA ASN A 51 4.53 -8.51 -12.36
C ASN A 51 4.52 -9.37 -13.63
N THR A 52 3.85 -8.92 -14.70
CA THR A 52 3.93 -9.61 -16.00
C THR A 52 5.35 -9.63 -16.55
N LYS A 53 6.11 -8.53 -16.44
CA LYS A 53 7.52 -8.48 -16.86
C LYS A 53 8.39 -9.44 -16.04
N GLU A 54 8.21 -9.47 -14.72
CA GLU A 54 8.95 -10.38 -13.84
C GLU A 54 8.69 -11.85 -14.18
N ILE A 55 7.41 -12.24 -14.32
CA ILE A 55 7.05 -13.61 -14.73
C ILE A 55 7.53 -13.91 -16.15
N ALA A 56 7.46 -12.95 -17.07
CA ALA A 56 7.98 -13.12 -18.42
C ALA A 56 9.49 -13.41 -18.41
N ILE A 57 10.28 -12.69 -17.62
CA ILE A 57 11.73 -12.94 -17.47
C ILE A 57 11.97 -14.34 -16.91
N ASN A 58 11.32 -14.68 -15.79
CA ASN A 58 11.46 -16.01 -15.19
C ASN A 58 11.04 -17.13 -16.15
N ARG A 59 10.03 -16.88 -16.99
CA ARG A 59 9.57 -17.81 -18.01
C ARG A 59 10.59 -17.94 -19.15
N ILE A 60 11.18 -16.84 -19.65
CA ILE A 60 12.23 -16.86 -20.68
C ILE A 60 13.42 -17.69 -20.18
N VAL A 61 13.92 -17.38 -18.99
CA VAL A 61 15.06 -18.10 -18.38
C VAL A 61 14.75 -19.59 -18.25
N GLY A 62 13.58 -19.93 -17.68
CA GLY A 62 13.20 -21.33 -17.53
C GLY A 62 12.98 -22.06 -18.85
N THR A 63 12.45 -21.38 -19.87
CA THR A 63 12.26 -21.96 -21.20
C THR A 63 13.58 -22.28 -21.89
N LEU A 64 14.57 -21.40 -21.79
CA LEU A 64 15.88 -21.63 -22.39
C LEU A 64 16.62 -22.78 -21.69
N ILE A 65 16.70 -22.77 -20.36
CA ILE A 65 17.39 -23.81 -19.59
C ILE A 65 16.70 -25.15 -19.78
N GLY A 66 15.37 -25.20 -19.58
CA GLY A 66 14.59 -26.43 -19.68
C GLY A 66 14.54 -27.00 -21.10
N GLY A 67 14.46 -26.13 -22.11
CA GLY A 67 14.45 -26.52 -23.52
C GLY A 67 15.79 -27.10 -23.98
N LEU A 68 16.91 -26.43 -23.64
CA LEU A 68 18.26 -26.91 -23.98
C LEU A 68 18.58 -28.23 -23.27
N ALA A 69 18.30 -28.32 -21.97
CA ALA A 69 18.51 -29.56 -21.23
C ALA A 69 17.61 -30.69 -21.74
N GLY A 70 16.35 -30.38 -22.05
CA GLY A 70 15.39 -31.34 -22.60
C GLY A 70 15.86 -31.89 -23.93
N MET A 71 16.38 -31.03 -24.82
CA MET A 71 16.99 -31.43 -26.08
C MET A 71 18.16 -32.39 -25.87
N LEU A 72 19.14 -32.01 -25.03
CA LEU A 72 20.35 -32.82 -24.80
C LEU A 72 20.02 -34.18 -24.18
N VAL A 73 19.16 -34.21 -23.16
CA VAL A 73 18.76 -35.45 -22.49
C VAL A 73 17.94 -36.33 -23.43
N LEU A 74 17.02 -35.76 -24.21
CA LEU A 74 16.24 -36.53 -25.18
C LEU A 74 17.12 -37.11 -26.30
N MET A 75 18.08 -36.36 -26.82
CA MET A 75 19.06 -36.86 -27.80
C MET A 75 19.87 -38.03 -27.24
N PHE A 76 20.35 -37.91 -26.00
CA PHE A 76 21.08 -38.97 -25.32
C PHE A 76 20.22 -40.22 -25.12
N MET A 77 19.01 -40.07 -24.58
CA MET A 77 18.10 -41.19 -24.33
C MET A 77 17.73 -41.93 -25.61
N ARG A 78 17.42 -41.23 -26.70
CA ARG A 78 17.10 -41.87 -27.99
C ARG A 78 18.28 -42.60 -28.62
N SER A 79 19.50 -42.13 -28.38
CA SER A 79 20.70 -42.71 -28.97
C SER A 79 21.19 -43.94 -28.20
N TYR A 80 21.04 -43.96 -26.87
CA TYR A 80 21.72 -44.94 -26.01
C TYR A 80 20.80 -45.77 -25.12
N ILE A 81 19.56 -45.35 -24.85
CA ILE A 81 18.71 -45.98 -23.83
C ILE A 81 17.38 -46.43 -24.46
N PRO A 82 17.22 -47.73 -24.78
CA PRO A 82 16.01 -48.22 -25.42
C PRO A 82 14.85 -48.48 -24.44
N TRP A 83 15.11 -48.58 -23.13
CA TRP A 83 14.14 -49.01 -22.13
C TRP A 83 13.35 -47.83 -21.52
N PRO A 84 12.02 -47.73 -21.73
CA PRO A 84 11.22 -46.58 -21.30
C PRO A 84 11.25 -46.32 -19.78
N THR A 85 11.31 -47.38 -18.96
CA THR A 85 11.36 -47.26 -17.50
C THR A 85 12.62 -46.56 -17.02
N ILE A 86 13.76 -46.83 -17.66
CA ILE A 86 15.04 -46.19 -17.35
C ILE A 86 15.06 -44.75 -17.86
N GLN A 87 14.43 -44.47 -19.02
CA GLN A 87 14.25 -43.10 -19.49
C GLN A 87 13.47 -42.24 -18.48
N PHE A 88 12.38 -42.76 -17.90
CA PHE A 88 11.64 -42.04 -16.85
C PHE A 88 12.48 -41.79 -15.58
N GLY A 89 13.33 -42.75 -15.21
CA GLY A 89 14.29 -42.58 -14.11
C GLY A 89 15.30 -41.46 -14.39
N ILE A 90 15.87 -41.42 -15.59
CA ILE A 90 16.81 -40.38 -16.02
C ILE A 90 16.13 -39.01 -16.00
N VAL A 91 14.94 -38.89 -16.60
CA VAL A 91 14.16 -37.64 -16.60
C VAL A 91 13.92 -37.14 -15.18
N SER A 92 13.54 -38.03 -14.26
CA SER A 92 13.30 -37.68 -12.86
C SER A 92 14.56 -37.20 -12.14
N ILE A 93 15.71 -37.86 -12.36
CA ILE A 93 16.99 -37.49 -11.75
C ILE A 93 17.50 -36.15 -12.31
N CYS A 94 17.36 -35.92 -13.62
CA CYS A 94 17.80 -34.69 -14.29
C CYS A 94 17.06 -33.43 -13.80
N MET A 95 15.92 -33.56 -13.13
CA MET A 95 15.22 -32.43 -12.53
C MET A 95 16.02 -31.77 -11.39
N ILE A 96 16.77 -32.56 -10.62
CA ILE A 96 17.56 -32.06 -9.49
C ILE A 96 18.62 -31.03 -9.93
N PRO A 97 19.53 -31.35 -10.88
CA PRO A 97 20.52 -30.37 -11.35
C PRO A 97 19.87 -29.18 -12.05
N LEU A 98 18.71 -29.33 -12.70
CA LEU A 98 18.01 -28.20 -13.32
C LEU A 98 17.49 -27.20 -12.29
N ILE A 99 16.87 -27.69 -11.21
CA ILE A 99 16.45 -26.84 -10.09
C ILE A 99 17.69 -26.18 -9.47
N TYR A 100 18.76 -26.93 -9.26
CA TYR A 100 20.00 -26.41 -8.70
C TYR A 100 20.60 -25.27 -9.55
N VAL A 101 20.66 -25.44 -10.88
CA VAL A 101 21.14 -24.39 -11.80
C VAL A 101 20.31 -23.12 -11.66
N THR A 102 18.98 -23.22 -11.53
CA THR A 102 18.13 -22.03 -11.33
C THR A 102 18.37 -21.31 -10.00
N LEU A 103 18.81 -22.03 -8.96
CA LEU A 103 19.22 -21.44 -7.69
C LEU A 103 20.57 -20.73 -7.80
N VAL A 104 21.54 -21.34 -8.50
CA VAL A 104 22.88 -20.76 -8.71
C VAL A 104 22.83 -19.44 -9.48
N ILE A 105 21.93 -19.32 -10.45
CA ILE A 105 21.72 -18.08 -11.21
C ILE A 105 20.84 -17.05 -10.49
N ASN A 106 20.46 -17.27 -9.23
CA ASN A 106 19.56 -16.43 -8.44
C ASN A 106 18.17 -16.21 -9.07
N HIS A 107 17.68 -17.15 -9.89
CA HIS A 107 16.32 -17.15 -10.46
C HIS A 107 15.50 -18.34 -9.96
N SER A 108 15.33 -18.45 -8.64
CA SER A 108 14.59 -19.55 -8.00
C SER A 108 13.15 -19.69 -8.52
N SER A 109 12.48 -18.57 -8.84
CA SER A 109 11.14 -18.53 -9.44
C SER A 109 11.07 -19.15 -10.85
N ALA A 110 12.20 -19.28 -11.56
CA ALA A 110 12.27 -19.91 -12.88
C ALA A 110 12.35 -21.45 -12.81
N SER A 111 12.60 -22.03 -11.63
CA SER A 111 12.73 -23.49 -11.43
C SER A 111 11.51 -24.27 -11.94
N ALA A 112 10.30 -23.85 -11.55
CA ALA A 112 9.06 -24.48 -11.99
C ALA A 112 8.88 -24.44 -13.51
N PHE A 113 9.21 -23.32 -14.15
CA PHE A 113 9.14 -23.19 -15.61
C PHE A 113 10.19 -24.04 -16.33
N THR A 114 11.41 -24.11 -15.77
CA THR A 114 12.49 -24.97 -16.26
C THR A 114 12.03 -26.42 -16.31
N CYS A 115 11.47 -26.91 -15.20
CA CYS A 115 10.91 -28.23 -15.06
C CYS A 115 9.77 -28.51 -16.06
N ILE A 116 8.79 -27.61 -16.16
CA ILE A 116 7.64 -27.76 -17.07
C ILE A 116 8.09 -27.81 -18.53
N VAL A 117 9.09 -27.02 -18.92
CA VAL A 117 9.60 -27.00 -20.30
C VAL A 117 10.46 -28.23 -20.57
N PHE A 118 11.30 -28.64 -19.62
CA PHE A 118 12.09 -29.87 -19.69
C PHE A 118 11.20 -31.09 -19.87
N LEU A 119 10.22 -31.29 -18.99
CA LEU A 119 9.26 -32.39 -19.07
C LEU A 119 8.43 -32.34 -20.34
N GLY A 120 7.96 -31.14 -20.73
CA GLY A 120 7.24 -30.96 -22.00
C GLY A 120 8.08 -31.34 -23.21
N THR A 121 9.39 -31.10 -23.19
CA THR A 121 10.30 -31.43 -24.29
C THR A 121 10.65 -32.93 -24.31
N THR A 122 10.84 -33.56 -23.15
CA THR A 122 11.26 -34.97 -23.06
C THR A 122 10.09 -35.95 -23.15
N ILE A 123 8.92 -35.61 -22.61
CA ILE A 123 7.76 -36.51 -22.54
C ILE A 123 6.82 -36.34 -23.75
N ALA A 124 6.58 -35.11 -24.22
CA ALA A 124 5.68 -34.88 -25.35
C ALA A 124 6.33 -35.16 -26.72
N ALA A 125 7.50 -35.80 -26.73
CA ALA A 125 8.30 -36.04 -27.90
C ALA A 125 7.77 -37.22 -28.72
N THR A 126 7.40 -36.98 -29.98
CA THR A 126 7.02 -38.03 -30.93
C THR A 126 8.26 -38.72 -31.48
N PRO A 127 8.27 -40.07 -31.63
CA PRO A 127 9.45 -40.84 -32.06
C PRO A 127 10.08 -40.34 -33.37
N ASP A 128 9.24 -39.89 -34.30
CA ASP A 128 9.65 -39.57 -35.68
C ASP A 128 10.22 -38.14 -35.86
N THR A 129 10.11 -37.29 -34.84
CA THR A 129 10.56 -35.89 -34.94
C THR A 129 11.91 -35.73 -34.26
N ALA A 130 12.85 -35.04 -34.91
CA ALA A 130 14.18 -34.82 -34.33
C ALA A 130 14.09 -34.00 -33.01
N PRO A 131 14.81 -34.39 -31.93
CA PRO A 131 14.75 -33.73 -30.63
C PRO A 131 14.98 -32.21 -30.66
N TYR A 132 15.87 -31.73 -31.51
CA TYR A 132 16.17 -30.30 -31.64
C TYR A 132 15.00 -29.52 -32.24
N ILE A 133 14.21 -30.12 -33.13
CA ILE A 133 13.00 -29.51 -33.72
C ILE A 133 11.93 -29.36 -32.64
N ILE A 134 11.70 -30.43 -31.86
CA ILE A 134 10.73 -30.42 -30.75
C ILE A 134 11.08 -29.32 -29.73
N ALA A 135 12.35 -29.28 -29.30
CA ALA A 135 12.82 -28.27 -28.36
C ALA A 135 12.69 -26.85 -28.93
N SER A 136 13.02 -26.67 -30.21
CA SER A 136 12.90 -25.38 -30.90
C SER A 136 11.44 -24.90 -30.93
N TYR A 137 10.49 -25.75 -31.35
CA TYR A 137 9.07 -25.38 -31.35
C TYR A 137 8.55 -25.07 -29.96
N ARG A 138 8.92 -25.88 -28.96
CA ARG A 138 8.56 -25.63 -27.57
C ARG A 138 9.06 -24.27 -27.08
N MET A 139 10.30 -23.90 -27.40
CA MET A 139 10.87 -22.61 -27.02
C MET A 139 10.19 -21.46 -27.76
N PHE A 140 10.05 -21.52 -29.09
CA PHE A 140 9.42 -20.45 -29.88
C PHE A 140 7.96 -20.22 -29.50
N ASP A 141 7.16 -21.26 -29.32
CA ASP A 141 5.75 -21.13 -28.96
C ASP A 141 5.59 -20.48 -27.58
N THR A 142 6.47 -20.84 -26.65
CA THR A 142 6.51 -20.23 -25.33
C THR A 142 6.89 -18.75 -25.42
N LEU A 143 7.92 -18.40 -26.20
CA LEU A 143 8.33 -17.00 -26.42
C LEU A 143 7.22 -16.15 -27.07
N ILE A 144 6.48 -16.70 -28.03
CA ILE A 144 5.31 -16.04 -28.63
C ILE A 144 4.25 -15.77 -27.57
N GLY A 145 3.93 -16.76 -26.73
CA GLY A 145 2.97 -16.58 -25.65
C GLY A 145 3.36 -15.47 -24.68
N ILE A 146 4.66 -15.36 -24.35
CA ILE A 146 5.21 -14.29 -23.51
C ILE A 146 5.03 -12.92 -24.19
N LEU A 147 5.42 -12.81 -25.48
CA LEU A 147 5.32 -11.57 -26.24
C LEU A 147 3.87 -11.09 -26.34
N VAL A 148 2.95 -11.99 -26.69
CA VAL A 148 1.52 -11.67 -26.79
C VAL A 148 0.96 -11.22 -25.44
N ALA A 149 1.31 -11.91 -24.34
CA ALA A 149 0.88 -11.49 -23.01
C ALA A 149 1.41 -10.11 -22.63
N LEU A 150 2.68 -9.81 -22.92
CA LEU A 150 3.27 -8.49 -22.66
C LEU A 150 2.57 -7.39 -23.45
N VAL A 151 2.35 -7.60 -24.75
CA VAL A 151 1.70 -6.61 -25.63
C VAL A 151 0.25 -6.37 -25.20
N VAL A 152 -0.52 -7.44 -24.99
CA VAL A 152 -1.93 -7.33 -24.57
C VAL A 152 -2.04 -6.73 -23.18
N ASN A 153 -1.12 -7.05 -22.26
CA ASN A 153 -1.16 -6.46 -20.92
C ASN A 153 -0.74 -4.99 -20.92
N ALA A 154 0.23 -4.62 -21.76
CA ALA A 154 0.65 -3.23 -21.94
C ALA A 154 -0.42 -2.37 -22.62
N PHE A 155 -1.31 -2.97 -23.41
CA PHE A 155 -2.40 -2.23 -24.06
C PHE A 155 -3.44 -1.74 -23.03
N HIS A 156 -3.64 -0.43 -23.01
CA HIS A 156 -4.65 0.24 -22.18
C HIS A 156 -5.56 1.07 -23.08
N LEU A 157 -6.87 0.95 -22.88
CA LEU A 157 -7.82 1.85 -23.55
C LEU A 157 -7.56 3.28 -23.06
N PRO A 158 -7.68 4.30 -23.94
CA PRO A 158 -7.53 5.69 -23.53
C PRO A 158 -8.67 6.07 -22.58
N VAL A 159 -8.36 6.11 -21.28
CA VAL A 159 -9.26 6.62 -20.25
C VAL A 159 -8.76 8.00 -19.86
N HIS A 160 -9.67 8.98 -19.81
CA HIS A 160 -9.32 10.31 -19.33
C HIS A 160 -8.97 10.23 -17.83
N ARG A 161 -7.86 10.84 -17.44
CA ARG A 161 -7.36 10.85 -16.06
C ARG A 161 -7.35 12.26 -15.54
N ASN A 162 -8.03 12.50 -14.42
CA ASN A 162 -8.05 13.82 -13.80
C ASN A 162 -6.86 13.99 -12.86
N ARG A 163 -5.74 14.53 -13.38
CA ARG A 163 -4.50 14.74 -12.62
C ARG A 163 -4.42 16.11 -11.92
N SER A 164 -5.48 16.92 -11.98
CA SER A 164 -5.55 18.22 -11.30
C SER A 164 -6.26 18.14 -9.94
N VAL A 165 -6.41 16.93 -9.38
CA VAL A 165 -7.11 16.66 -8.12
C VAL A 165 -6.15 15.98 -7.15
N LEU A 166 -6.07 16.52 -5.93
CA LEU A 166 -5.52 15.84 -4.76
C LEU A 166 -6.66 15.16 -4.00
N PHE A 167 -6.59 13.84 -3.88
CA PHE A 167 -7.49 13.04 -3.06
C PHE A 167 -6.90 12.93 -1.65
N VAL A 168 -7.69 13.29 -0.65
CA VAL A 168 -7.33 13.24 0.77
C VAL A 168 -8.33 12.35 1.48
N SER A 169 -7.88 11.24 2.06
CA SER A 169 -8.75 10.36 2.85
C SER A 169 -8.36 10.34 4.31
N GLU A 170 -9.34 10.51 5.20
CA GLU A 170 -9.18 10.04 6.57
C GLU A 170 -8.90 8.54 6.58
N LEU A 171 -8.08 8.09 7.53
CA LEU A 171 -7.75 6.67 7.67
C LEU A 171 -8.84 5.91 8.43
N ASP A 172 -9.00 6.25 9.71
CA ASP A 172 -9.87 5.57 10.65
C ASP A 172 -11.34 5.74 10.29
N ASN A 173 -12.10 4.64 10.38
CA ASN A 173 -13.53 4.58 10.08
C ASN A 173 -13.92 5.13 8.69
N THR A 174 -12.96 5.26 7.77
CA THR A 174 -13.14 5.87 6.45
C THR A 174 -12.49 5.02 5.36
N LEU A 175 -11.15 4.97 5.33
CA LEU A 175 -10.40 4.09 4.43
C LEU A 175 -10.27 2.69 5.01
N LEU A 176 -10.06 2.60 6.33
CA LEU A 176 -10.09 1.32 7.05
C LEU A 176 -11.51 0.81 7.17
N HIS A 177 -11.65 -0.50 6.99
CA HIS A 177 -12.85 -1.23 7.41
C HIS A 177 -12.93 -1.22 8.94
N SER A 178 -14.10 -1.56 9.46
CA SER A 178 -14.40 -1.61 10.89
C SER A 178 -13.53 -2.62 11.66
N ASP A 179 -12.86 -3.54 10.96
CA ASP A 179 -11.87 -4.47 11.52
C ASP A 179 -10.45 -3.87 11.62
N GLY A 180 -10.27 -2.61 11.23
CA GLY A 180 -9.01 -1.89 11.25
C GLY A 180 -8.07 -2.24 10.10
N LYS A 181 -8.56 -2.89 9.03
CA LYS A 181 -7.73 -3.32 7.90
C LYS A 181 -8.08 -2.60 6.60
N ILE A 182 -7.09 -2.58 5.72
CA ILE A 182 -7.26 -2.25 4.30
C ILE A 182 -7.57 -3.54 3.56
N THR A 183 -8.63 -3.53 2.75
CA THR A 183 -9.00 -4.70 1.93
C THR A 183 -8.06 -4.84 0.75
N SER A 184 -7.89 -6.07 0.24
CA SER A 184 -7.15 -6.32 -1.00
C SER A 184 -7.76 -5.59 -2.21
N TYR A 185 -9.07 -5.29 -2.16
CA TYR A 185 -9.72 -4.46 -3.18
C TYR A 185 -9.23 -3.02 -3.13
N THR A 186 -9.20 -2.42 -1.93
CA THR A 186 -8.69 -1.06 -1.71
C THR A 186 -7.24 -0.95 -2.10
N GLU A 187 -6.40 -1.87 -1.61
CA GLU A 187 -4.97 -1.94 -1.92
C GLU A 187 -4.73 -1.99 -3.43
N PHE A 188 -5.40 -2.92 -4.13
CA PHE A 188 -5.24 -3.07 -5.57
C PHE A 188 -5.66 -1.82 -6.34
N HIS A 189 -6.81 -1.22 -6.01
CA HIS A 189 -7.34 -0.09 -6.75
C HIS A 189 -6.56 1.20 -6.48
N ILE A 190 -6.18 1.48 -5.23
CA ILE A 190 -5.37 2.66 -4.90
C ILE A 190 -4.01 2.57 -5.59
N ASN A 191 -3.30 1.44 -5.45
CA ASN A 191 -1.98 1.28 -6.08
C ASN A 191 -2.06 1.45 -7.60
N ARG A 192 -3.10 0.88 -8.24
CA ARG A 192 -3.35 1.05 -9.67
C ARG A 192 -3.57 2.51 -10.06
N MET A 193 -4.31 3.27 -9.27
CA MET A 193 -4.60 4.67 -9.58
C MET A 193 -3.37 5.57 -9.34
N ILE A 194 -2.59 5.30 -8.30
CA ILE A 194 -1.28 5.94 -8.06
C ILE A 194 -0.33 5.66 -9.23
N ASP A 195 -0.21 4.41 -9.68
CA ASP A 195 0.58 4.03 -10.87
C ASP A 195 0.10 4.79 -12.13
N ASP A 196 -1.20 5.10 -12.19
CA ASP A 196 -1.80 5.87 -13.27
C ASP A 196 -1.60 7.40 -13.16
N GLY A 197 -0.96 7.87 -12.08
CA GLY A 197 -0.64 9.26 -11.79
C GLY A 197 -1.70 9.98 -10.97
N GLU A 198 -2.43 9.27 -10.11
CA GLU A 198 -3.27 9.87 -9.07
C GLU A 198 -2.42 10.55 -7.99
N TRP A 199 -2.88 11.70 -7.51
CA TRP A 199 -2.38 12.32 -6.28
C TRP A 199 -3.28 11.93 -5.11
N PHE A 200 -2.83 10.94 -4.32
CA PHE A 200 -3.57 10.42 -3.18
C PHE A 200 -2.74 10.52 -1.91
N THR A 201 -3.31 11.08 -0.85
CA THR A 201 -2.73 11.08 0.49
C THR A 201 -3.77 10.71 1.55
N ILE A 202 -3.25 10.35 2.72
CA ILE A 202 -4.02 10.01 3.90
C ILE A 202 -3.82 11.11 4.94
N VAL A 203 -4.88 11.40 5.70
CA VAL A 203 -4.83 12.27 6.87
C VAL A 203 -5.27 11.51 8.12
N THR A 204 -4.51 11.65 9.22
CA THR A 204 -4.78 10.93 10.47
C THR A 204 -4.15 11.64 11.68
N ASP A 205 -4.69 11.37 12.86
CA ASP A 205 -4.13 11.79 14.15
C ASP A 205 -3.11 10.79 14.70
N ARG A 206 -3.01 9.63 14.05
CA ARG A 206 -2.03 8.62 14.41
C ARG A 206 -0.60 9.12 14.19
N THR A 207 0.30 8.65 15.05
CA THR A 207 1.75 8.76 14.84
C THR A 207 2.20 7.80 13.72
N PRO A 208 3.28 8.11 12.97
CA PRO A 208 3.81 7.23 11.92
C PRO A 208 4.03 5.77 12.37
N ALA A 209 4.46 5.57 13.61
CA ALA A 209 4.70 4.25 14.19
C ALA A 209 3.48 3.30 14.15
N THR A 210 2.26 3.83 14.33
CA THR A 210 1.02 3.03 14.32
C THR A 210 0.35 2.98 12.95
N LEU A 211 0.83 3.81 12.02
CA LEU A 211 0.37 3.94 10.64
C LEU A 211 1.10 2.99 9.69
N VAL A 212 2.43 2.95 9.77
CA VAL A 212 3.30 2.24 8.82
C VAL A 212 2.88 0.77 8.60
N PRO A 213 2.60 -0.04 9.65
CA PRO A 213 2.19 -1.42 9.45
C PRO A 213 0.85 -1.59 8.71
N ILE A 214 -0.02 -0.58 8.77
CA ILE A 214 -1.34 -0.61 8.13
C ILE A 214 -1.21 -0.28 6.63
N LEU A 215 -0.26 0.60 6.29
CA LEU A 215 -0.09 1.12 4.93
C LEU A 215 1.04 0.45 4.15
N GLU A 216 1.69 -0.59 4.68
CA GLU A 216 2.87 -1.21 4.09
C GLU A 216 2.66 -1.69 2.64
N ASN A 217 1.44 -2.09 2.28
CA ASN A 217 1.10 -2.58 0.95
C ASN A 217 0.56 -1.49 0.02
N LEU A 218 0.42 -0.23 0.48
CA LEU A 218 0.06 0.89 -0.37
C LEU A 218 1.30 1.56 -0.93
N ASN A 219 1.36 1.67 -2.26
CA ASN A 219 2.45 2.30 -3.00
C ASN A 219 2.28 3.83 -3.03
N LEU A 220 2.16 4.44 -1.84
CA LEU A 220 1.99 5.88 -1.71
C LEU A 220 3.20 6.62 -2.28
N ASN A 221 2.93 7.56 -3.18
CA ASN A 221 3.90 8.47 -3.80
C ASN A 221 3.90 9.87 -3.16
N LEU A 222 2.99 10.10 -2.20
CA LEU A 222 2.89 11.30 -1.39
C LEU A 222 3.05 10.93 0.08
N PRO A 223 3.65 11.83 0.89
CA PRO A 223 3.73 11.60 2.32
C PRO A 223 2.32 11.63 2.93
N VAL A 224 2.16 10.90 4.03
CA VAL A 224 0.94 10.88 4.83
C VAL A 224 0.93 12.08 5.78
N ILE A 225 -0.21 12.73 5.90
CA ILE A 225 -0.46 13.81 6.86
C ILE A 225 -0.79 13.17 8.21
N ALA A 226 0.18 13.14 9.11
CA ALA A 226 0.08 12.50 10.42
C ALA A 226 0.02 13.53 11.56
N MET A 227 -0.42 13.09 12.74
CA MET A 227 -0.41 13.89 13.97
C MET A 227 -1.06 15.27 13.78
N ASN A 228 -2.31 15.29 13.29
CA ASN A 228 -3.07 16.50 12.99
C ASN A 228 -2.40 17.45 11.97
N GLY A 229 -1.48 16.95 11.13
CA GLY A 229 -0.73 17.78 10.18
C GLY A 229 0.54 18.40 10.74
N ALA A 230 0.93 18.04 11.97
CA ALA A 230 2.25 18.37 12.51
C ALA A 230 3.39 17.71 11.73
N VAL A 231 3.10 16.62 11.02
CA VAL A 231 4.10 15.83 10.28
C VAL A 231 3.57 15.42 8.90
N LEU A 232 4.45 15.53 7.90
CA LEU A 232 4.33 14.79 6.64
C LEU A 232 5.33 13.63 6.66
N TYR A 233 4.84 12.40 6.65
CA TYR A 233 5.67 11.21 6.77
C TYR A 233 5.64 10.38 5.49
N ASP A 234 6.80 10.12 4.90
CA ASP A 234 6.95 9.24 3.76
C ASP A 234 7.00 7.78 4.23
N VAL A 235 6.02 6.98 3.80
CA VAL A 235 5.90 5.57 4.20
C VAL A 235 6.93 4.68 3.52
N GLN A 236 7.32 5.00 2.27
CA GLN A 236 8.27 4.22 1.48
C GLN A 236 9.70 4.48 1.95
N ASP A 237 10.07 5.75 2.07
CA ASP A 237 11.40 6.17 2.51
C ASP A 237 11.57 6.12 4.03
N ARG A 238 10.48 5.92 4.78
CA ARG A 238 10.43 5.91 6.25
C ARG A 238 11.07 7.16 6.86
N SER A 239 10.70 8.32 6.34
CA SER A 239 11.30 9.60 6.71
C SER A 239 10.25 10.69 6.93
N TYR A 240 10.62 11.72 7.66
CA TYR A 240 9.81 12.89 7.93
C TYR A 240 10.12 13.96 6.87
N SER A 241 9.31 14.01 5.80
CA SER A 241 9.49 15.01 4.74
C SER A 241 9.26 16.43 5.24
N PHE A 242 8.48 16.60 6.32
CA PHE A 242 8.19 17.88 6.94
C PHE A 242 7.70 17.69 8.37
N SER A 243 8.05 18.62 9.26
CA SER A 243 7.50 18.70 10.62
C SER A 243 7.28 20.15 11.05
N LEU A 244 6.31 20.35 11.96
CA LEU A 244 5.97 21.64 12.56
C LEU A 244 6.10 21.54 14.10
N PRO A 245 7.32 21.69 14.64
CA PRO A 245 7.49 21.78 16.07
C PRO A 245 6.89 23.08 16.64
N MET A 246 6.53 23.06 17.91
CA MET A 246 6.22 24.27 18.68
C MET A 246 7.51 24.91 19.21
N ASP A 247 7.46 26.22 19.40
CA ASP A 247 8.57 26.95 20.01
C ASP A 247 8.83 26.46 21.43
N ARG A 248 10.10 26.46 21.84
CA ARG A 248 10.52 25.93 23.14
C ARG A 248 9.85 26.64 24.32
N GLU A 249 9.73 27.95 24.23
CA GLU A 249 8.99 28.77 25.21
C GLU A 249 7.54 28.28 25.40
N VAL A 250 6.89 27.86 24.32
CA VAL A 250 5.50 27.37 24.35
C VAL A 250 5.43 25.99 25.00
N SER A 251 6.33 25.07 24.63
CA SER A 251 6.37 23.74 25.25
C SER A 251 6.69 23.82 26.74
N ASP A 252 7.67 24.63 27.14
CA ASP A 252 8.08 24.80 28.54
C ASP A 252 6.92 25.38 29.39
N ALA A 253 6.18 26.34 28.85
CA ALA A 253 5.00 26.90 29.53
C ALA A 253 3.87 25.87 29.70
N ILE A 254 3.66 25.00 28.69
CA ILE A 254 2.69 23.90 28.80
C ILE A 254 3.14 22.88 29.83
N GLU A 255 4.40 22.43 29.77
CA GLU A 255 4.99 21.48 30.72
C GLU A 255 4.91 22.00 32.16
N SER A 256 5.13 23.31 32.37
CA SER A 256 4.97 23.96 33.68
C SER A 256 3.54 23.83 34.22
N VAL A 257 2.51 23.94 33.37
CA VAL A 257 1.11 23.73 33.79
C VAL A 257 0.86 22.28 34.20
N PHE A 258 1.42 21.31 33.49
CA PHE A 258 1.32 19.90 33.87
C PHE A 258 2.00 19.64 35.23
N GLU A 259 3.17 20.23 35.46
CA GLU A 259 3.90 20.14 36.72
C GLU A 259 3.11 20.74 37.89
N GLU A 260 2.55 21.95 37.73
CA GLU A 260 1.67 22.59 38.72
C GLU A 260 0.46 21.71 39.09
N GLU A 261 -0.14 21.07 38.09
CA GLU A 261 -1.28 20.16 38.24
C GLU A 261 -0.89 18.76 38.73
N ARG A 262 0.42 18.54 38.98
CA ARG A 262 1.02 17.27 39.39
C ARG A 262 0.66 16.13 38.44
N GLN A 263 0.47 16.44 37.16
CA GLN A 263 0.19 15.48 36.09
C GLN A 263 1.44 15.23 35.26
N ASN A 264 1.53 14.06 34.64
CA ASN A 264 2.55 13.77 33.65
C ASN A 264 2.04 14.12 32.25
N CYS A 265 2.98 14.37 31.33
CA CYS A 265 2.74 14.45 29.90
C CYS A 265 3.83 13.71 29.13
N PHE A 266 3.52 13.36 27.88
CA PHE A 266 4.44 12.77 26.93
C PHE A 266 4.84 13.85 25.93
N VAL A 267 6.12 14.20 25.87
CA VAL A 267 6.65 15.21 24.95
C VAL A 267 7.26 14.50 23.75
N HIS A 268 6.65 14.68 22.58
CA HIS A 268 7.06 14.05 21.33
C HIS A 268 8.01 14.96 20.56
N ALA A 269 9.18 14.45 20.18
CA ALA A 269 10.15 15.15 19.33
C ALA A 269 10.66 14.24 18.22
N ILE A 270 11.07 14.83 17.10
CA ILE A 270 11.71 14.11 15.99
C ILE A 270 13.20 14.43 16.03
N ILE A 271 14.02 13.42 16.30
CA ILE A 271 15.47 13.56 16.40
C ILE A 271 16.09 12.50 15.48
N ASN A 272 16.87 12.93 14.50
CA ASN A 272 17.50 12.06 13.48
C ASN A 272 16.49 11.08 12.84
N GLU A 273 15.43 11.61 12.23
CA GLU A 273 14.37 10.82 11.56
C GLU A 273 13.64 9.82 12.48
N THR A 274 13.73 10.00 13.80
CA THR A 274 13.15 9.07 14.77
C THR A 274 12.32 9.80 15.82
N MET A 275 11.14 9.27 16.12
CA MET A 275 10.27 9.82 17.16
C MET A 275 10.76 9.42 18.55
N HIS A 276 11.13 10.43 19.32
CA HIS A 276 11.46 10.33 20.73
C HIS A 276 10.29 10.85 21.56
N ILE A 277 9.99 10.16 22.65
CA ILE A 277 8.87 10.47 23.54
C ILE A 277 9.42 10.55 24.95
N TYR A 278 9.48 11.77 25.47
CA TYR A 278 9.99 12.07 26.81
C TYR A 278 8.83 12.05 27.80
N TYR A 279 9.04 11.44 28.97
CA TYR A 279 7.99 11.26 29.97
C TYR A 279 8.55 11.18 31.39
N GLY A 280 7.75 11.54 32.39
CA GLY A 280 8.06 11.42 33.81
C GLY A 280 7.32 10.27 34.49
N ASP A 281 7.12 10.38 35.81
CA ASP A 281 6.41 9.37 36.60
C ASP A 281 4.92 9.31 36.23
N PHE A 282 4.42 8.10 35.97
CA PHE A 282 3.00 7.87 35.71
C PHE A 282 2.14 8.28 36.89
N LYS A 283 1.03 8.99 36.62
CA LYS A 283 0.10 9.51 37.64
C LYS A 283 -1.19 8.72 37.72
N ASN A 284 -1.49 7.90 36.71
CA ASN A 284 -2.67 7.06 36.68
C ASN A 284 -2.46 5.77 35.88
N THR A 285 -3.36 4.80 36.06
CA THR A 285 -3.24 3.48 35.42
C THR A 285 -3.54 3.51 33.91
N ALA A 286 -4.35 4.45 33.43
CA ALA A 286 -4.66 4.58 32.01
C ALA A 286 -3.42 5.04 31.22
N GLU A 287 -2.68 5.97 31.80
CA GLU A 287 -1.40 6.48 31.30
C GLU A 287 -0.32 5.38 31.25
N GLU A 288 -0.18 4.59 32.32
CA GLU A 288 0.76 3.46 32.35
C GLU A 288 0.40 2.40 31.27
N ARG A 289 -0.90 2.11 31.09
CA ARG A 289 -1.37 1.22 30.02
C ARG A 289 -1.08 1.79 28.63
N PHE A 290 -1.33 3.08 28.43
CA PHE A 290 -1.04 3.78 27.18
C PHE A 290 0.44 3.65 26.80
N TYR A 291 1.34 3.93 27.76
CA TYR A 291 2.78 3.72 27.61
C TYR A 291 3.10 2.26 27.26
N HIS A 292 2.58 1.32 28.05
CA HIS A 292 2.92 -0.10 27.89
C HIS A 292 2.47 -0.69 26.55
N ARG A 293 1.34 -0.23 26.02
CA ARG A 293 0.82 -0.63 24.71
C ARG A 293 1.70 -0.13 23.56
N LEU A 294 2.20 1.10 23.66
CA LEU A 294 2.87 1.79 22.55
C LEU A 294 4.40 1.69 22.60
N ARG A 295 5.02 1.42 23.77
CA ARG A 295 6.49 1.34 23.90
C ARG A 295 7.16 0.24 23.06
N ARG A 296 6.39 -0.75 22.61
CA ARG A 296 6.88 -1.87 21.80
C ARG A 296 6.71 -1.62 20.31
N THR A 297 6.04 -0.54 19.92
CA THR A 297 5.85 -0.20 18.52
C THR A 297 7.18 0.27 17.94
N SER A 298 7.54 -0.28 16.77
CA SER A 298 8.69 0.21 16.01
C SER A 298 8.53 1.70 15.71
N HIS A 299 9.62 2.45 15.71
CA HIS A 299 9.65 3.91 15.47
C HIS A 299 9.16 4.79 16.64
N LYS A 300 8.95 4.25 17.84
CA LYS A 300 8.78 5.04 19.08
C LYS A 300 9.88 4.73 20.08
N ASN A 301 10.66 5.73 20.45
CA ASN A 301 11.67 5.63 21.50
C ASN A 301 11.21 6.39 22.73
N TYR A 302 10.85 5.68 23.79
CA TYR A 302 10.47 6.30 25.05
C TYR A 302 11.70 6.54 25.93
N VAL A 303 11.82 7.75 26.45
CA VAL A 303 12.95 8.21 27.27
C VAL A 303 12.39 8.78 28.56
N PHE A 304 12.80 8.21 29.70
CA PHE A 304 12.44 8.76 31.01
C PHE A 304 13.27 10.01 31.29
N GLY A 305 12.61 11.15 31.47
CA GLY A 305 13.25 12.46 31.63
C GLY A 305 12.62 13.54 30.75
N GLY A 306 13.18 14.75 30.79
CA GLY A 306 12.73 15.89 30.00
C GLY A 306 13.36 15.96 28.60
N LEU A 307 12.75 16.76 27.73
CA LEU A 307 13.27 17.03 26.38
C LEU A 307 14.61 17.80 26.44
N PRO A 308 15.66 17.38 25.72
CA PRO A 308 16.93 18.09 25.66
C PRO A 308 16.78 19.55 25.22
N GLU A 309 17.63 20.45 25.72
CA GLU A 309 17.52 21.91 25.50
C GLU A 309 17.60 22.33 24.03
N ASP A 310 18.33 21.59 23.21
CA ASP A 310 18.55 21.85 21.78
C ASP A 310 17.44 21.29 20.87
N GLN A 311 16.41 20.67 21.46
CA GLN A 311 15.32 20.01 20.73
C GLN A 311 13.99 20.73 20.95
N GLN A 312 13.06 20.53 20.01
CA GLN A 312 11.72 21.11 20.05
C GLN A 312 10.64 20.03 20.03
N ALA A 313 9.55 20.30 20.76
CA ALA A 313 8.40 19.41 20.80
C ALA A 313 7.56 19.55 19.54
N VAL A 314 7.24 18.43 18.89
CA VAL A 314 6.27 18.36 17.78
C VAL A 314 4.85 18.26 18.32
N ASN A 315 4.70 17.63 19.50
CA ASN A 315 3.42 17.40 20.13
C ASN A 315 3.62 17.11 21.62
N ILE A 316 2.64 17.51 22.44
CA ILE A 316 2.57 17.12 23.85
C ILE A 316 1.25 16.37 24.05
N THR A 317 1.33 15.14 24.56
CA THR A 317 0.16 14.28 24.82
C THR A 317 -0.03 14.07 26.32
N SER A 318 -1.27 14.10 26.81
CA SER A 318 -1.62 13.66 28.16
C SER A 318 -2.79 12.69 28.17
N VAL A 319 -2.76 11.72 29.10
CA VAL A 319 -3.82 10.73 29.28
C VAL A 319 -4.35 10.84 30.71
N ASN A 320 -5.50 11.48 30.88
CA ASN A 320 -6.10 11.71 32.19
C ASN A 320 -7.62 11.57 32.14
N GLU A 321 -8.27 11.57 33.30
CA GLU A 321 -9.72 11.74 33.39
C GLU A 321 -10.15 13.02 32.68
N GLU A 322 -11.31 12.99 32.03
CA GLU A 322 -11.84 14.12 31.25
C GLU A 322 -11.89 15.42 32.09
N SER A 323 -12.26 15.31 33.37
CA SER A 323 -12.32 16.46 34.30
C SER A 323 -10.96 17.11 34.54
N VAL A 324 -9.89 16.31 34.60
CA VAL A 324 -8.50 16.76 34.82
C VAL A 324 -7.97 17.43 33.55
N ASN A 325 -8.12 16.77 32.40
CA ASN A 325 -7.73 17.35 31.12
C ASN A 325 -8.50 18.67 30.85
N ASN A 326 -9.80 18.75 31.15
CA ASN A 326 -10.54 20.01 31.02
C ASN A 326 -10.03 21.14 31.92
N ARG A 327 -9.51 20.82 33.11
CA ARG A 327 -8.90 21.81 34.02
C ARG A 327 -7.55 22.29 33.49
N ILE A 328 -6.69 21.37 33.05
CA ILE A 328 -5.39 21.68 32.42
C ILE A 328 -5.60 22.55 31.18
N ARG A 329 -6.54 22.17 30.30
CA ARG A 329 -6.90 22.93 29.10
C ARG A 329 -7.22 24.38 29.41
N LYS A 330 -8.07 24.64 30.41
CA LYS A 330 -8.43 26.00 30.83
C LYS A 330 -7.23 26.82 31.32
N LYS A 331 -6.29 26.18 32.03
CA LYS A 331 -5.05 26.84 32.48
C LYS A 331 -4.16 27.20 31.30
N ILE A 332 -3.95 26.26 30.37
CA ILE A 332 -3.14 26.50 29.17
C ILE A 332 -3.78 27.59 28.30
N GLU A 333 -5.09 27.57 28.10
CA GLU A 333 -5.83 28.59 27.34
C GLU A 333 -5.79 29.99 28.00
N ALA A 334 -5.56 30.06 29.31
CA ALA A 334 -5.41 31.31 30.05
C ALA A 334 -3.99 31.91 29.94
N LEU A 335 -3.01 31.15 29.45
CA LEU A 335 -1.68 31.66 29.17
C LEU A 335 -1.69 32.52 27.88
N ASP A 336 -0.76 33.46 27.77
CA ASP A 336 -0.57 34.30 26.57
C ASP A 336 -0.04 33.51 25.34
N ILE A 337 0.05 32.19 25.46
CA ILE A 337 0.41 31.26 24.37
C ILE A 337 -0.81 30.59 23.72
N GLY A 338 -2.03 30.79 24.23
CA GLY A 338 -3.22 30.06 23.78
C GLY A 338 -3.51 30.17 22.27
N LYS A 339 -3.11 31.27 21.62
CA LYS A 339 -3.26 31.46 20.16
C LYS A 339 -2.19 30.78 19.31
N ARG A 340 -1.10 30.30 19.94
CA ARG A 340 0.05 29.66 19.29
C ARG A 340 -0.08 28.13 19.30
N ILE A 341 -1.17 27.58 19.82
CA ILE A 341 -1.36 26.15 19.99
C ILE A 341 -2.75 25.70 19.49
N GLU A 342 -2.84 24.41 19.16
CA GLU A 342 -4.07 23.69 18.86
C GLU A 342 -4.21 22.54 19.86
N ILE A 343 -5.37 22.42 20.53
CA ILE A 343 -5.61 21.36 21.53
C ILE A 343 -6.76 20.47 21.07
N ILE A 344 -6.46 19.18 20.86
CA ILE A 344 -7.41 18.16 20.44
C ILE A 344 -7.62 17.16 21.58
N ASN A 345 -8.88 16.91 21.92
CA ASN A 345 -9.25 15.88 22.90
C ASN A 345 -9.96 14.73 22.19
N THR A 346 -9.52 13.51 22.47
CA THR A 346 -10.17 12.28 22.01
C THR A 346 -10.46 11.34 23.18
N PRO A 347 -11.53 10.52 23.14
CA PRO A 347 -11.76 9.49 24.14
C PRO A 347 -10.61 8.48 24.19
N SER A 348 -10.19 8.09 25.39
CA SER A 348 -9.18 7.04 25.55
C SER A 348 -9.75 5.66 25.25
N HIS A 349 -9.01 4.86 24.48
CA HIS A 349 -9.34 3.45 24.27
C HIS A 349 -8.96 2.55 25.46
N ASP A 350 -8.06 3.02 26.34
CA ASP A 350 -7.48 2.19 27.41
C ASP A 350 -8.28 2.26 28.73
N ALA A 351 -9.12 3.29 28.89
CA ALA A 351 -9.95 3.50 30.07
C ALA A 351 -11.18 4.37 29.77
N GLU A 352 -12.36 3.93 30.20
CA GLU A 352 -13.59 4.71 30.13
C GLU A 352 -13.55 5.92 31.06
N GLY A 353 -14.07 7.07 30.62
CA GLY A 353 -14.01 8.34 31.35
C GLY A 353 -12.66 9.07 31.26
N TYR A 354 -11.67 8.49 30.57
CA TYR A 354 -10.38 9.11 30.28
C TYR A 354 -10.36 9.69 28.87
N THR A 355 -9.56 10.73 28.69
CA THR A 355 -9.31 11.39 27.41
C THR A 355 -7.82 11.45 27.13
N VAL A 356 -7.47 11.37 25.85
CA VAL A 356 -6.15 11.71 25.33
C VAL A 356 -6.25 13.15 24.84
N MET A 357 -5.45 14.04 25.43
CA MET A 357 -5.28 15.41 24.97
C MET A 357 -3.98 15.51 24.21
N ASP A 358 -4.06 15.93 22.94
CA ASP A 358 -2.91 16.22 22.09
C ASP A 358 -2.82 17.72 21.87
N ILE A 359 -1.64 18.27 22.13
CA ILE A 359 -1.34 19.69 21.98
C ILE A 359 -0.29 19.85 20.89
N TYR A 360 -0.58 20.70 19.91
CA TYR A 360 0.27 20.98 18.77
C TYR A 360 0.53 22.48 18.64
N SER A 361 1.47 22.87 17.79
CA SER A 361 1.53 24.25 17.28
C SER A 361 0.22 24.62 16.57
N ALA A 362 -0.22 25.87 16.66
CA ALA A 362 -1.42 26.34 15.96
C ALA A 362 -1.32 26.20 14.43
N ASP A 363 -0.11 26.15 13.87
CA ASP A 363 0.10 25.95 12.45
C ASP A 363 -0.03 24.47 12.03
N ALA A 364 0.10 23.54 12.98
CA ALA A 364 0.03 22.11 12.77
C ALA A 364 -1.43 21.65 12.69
N THR A 365 -2.08 22.00 11.58
CA THR A 365 -3.45 21.61 11.23
C THR A 365 -3.48 20.77 9.96
N ARG A 366 -4.51 19.93 9.84
CA ARG A 366 -4.75 19.10 8.66
C ARG A 366 -4.89 19.98 7.42
N GLU A 367 -5.57 21.12 7.55
CA GLU A 367 -5.86 22.07 6.47
C GLU A 367 -4.57 22.71 5.95
N ASN A 368 -3.68 23.16 6.84
CA ASN A 368 -2.41 23.75 6.45
C ASN A 368 -1.51 22.73 5.74
N ALA A 369 -1.47 21.49 6.23
CA ALA A 369 -0.72 20.40 5.60
C ALA A 369 -1.27 20.06 4.20
N ILE A 370 -2.60 19.97 4.06
CA ILE A 370 -3.25 19.73 2.75
C ILE A 370 -2.98 20.89 1.78
N LEU A 371 -3.06 22.13 2.25
CA LEU A 371 -2.78 23.33 1.43
C LEU A 371 -1.32 23.38 0.97
N LYS A 372 -0.39 23.05 1.86
CA LYS A 372 1.03 22.90 1.52
C LYS A 372 1.21 21.86 0.42
N MET A 373 0.64 20.67 0.59
CA MET A 373 0.75 19.59 -0.39
C MET A 373 0.10 19.96 -1.74
N LYS A 374 -1.08 20.60 -1.73
CA LYS A 374 -1.74 21.11 -2.93
C LYS A 374 -0.83 22.07 -3.70
N LYS A 375 -0.17 23.00 -2.99
CA LYS A 375 0.75 23.99 -3.57
C LYS A 375 1.98 23.29 -4.16
N ASP A 376 2.59 22.38 -3.41
CA ASP A 376 3.79 21.65 -3.83
C ASP A 376 3.52 20.80 -5.09
N LEU A 377 2.31 20.24 -5.22
CA LEU A 377 1.87 19.47 -6.40
C LEU A 377 1.30 20.32 -7.55
N SER A 378 1.07 21.62 -7.33
CA SER A 378 0.44 22.51 -8.31
C SER A 378 -0.90 21.99 -8.86
N VAL A 379 -1.75 21.44 -7.98
CA VAL A 379 -3.09 20.90 -8.34
C VAL A 379 -4.20 21.87 -7.97
N ASP A 380 -5.27 21.88 -8.77
CA ASP A 380 -6.35 22.87 -8.64
C ASP A 380 -7.40 22.49 -7.61
N GLN A 381 -7.68 21.20 -7.48
CA GLN A 381 -8.82 20.69 -6.72
C GLN A 381 -8.40 19.76 -5.58
N ILE A 382 -9.14 19.84 -4.47
CA ILE A 382 -9.06 18.89 -3.36
C ILE A 382 -10.37 18.12 -3.31
N VAL A 383 -10.28 16.79 -3.20
CA VAL A 383 -11.42 15.92 -2.88
C VAL A 383 -11.13 15.22 -1.55
N ALA A 384 -11.97 15.47 -0.55
CA ALA A 384 -11.77 14.93 0.80
C ALA A 384 -12.77 13.82 1.14
N PHE A 385 -12.33 12.83 1.92
CA PHE A 385 -13.15 11.74 2.47
C PHE A 385 -12.95 11.65 3.98
N GLY A 386 -14.01 11.38 4.73
CA GLY A 386 -13.91 11.33 6.19
C GLY A 386 -15.15 10.80 6.89
N SER A 387 -14.98 10.55 8.18
CA SER A 387 -15.99 10.08 9.13
C SER A 387 -16.05 10.93 10.40
N SER A 388 -14.93 11.50 10.84
CA SER A 388 -14.84 12.25 12.10
C SER A 388 -15.33 13.69 11.98
N SER A 389 -16.00 14.20 13.02
CA SER A 389 -16.36 15.62 13.11
C SER A 389 -15.14 16.54 13.16
N LEU A 390 -13.96 16.02 13.52
CA LEU A 390 -12.71 16.78 13.49
C LEU A 390 -12.31 17.20 12.07
N ASN A 391 -12.81 16.50 11.03
CA ASN A 391 -12.52 16.79 9.62
C ASN A 391 -13.49 17.79 8.97
N VAL A 392 -14.39 18.42 9.74
CA VAL A 392 -15.29 19.46 9.21
C VAL A 392 -14.52 20.62 8.57
N PRO A 393 -13.42 21.15 9.13
CA PRO A 393 -12.68 22.24 8.48
C PRO A 393 -12.01 21.78 7.18
N THR A 394 -11.46 20.56 7.15
CA THR A 394 -10.94 19.91 5.93
C THR A 394 -12.03 19.75 4.85
N PHE A 395 -13.27 19.43 5.23
CA PHE A 395 -14.40 19.33 4.31
C PHE A 395 -14.79 20.69 3.71
N LYS A 396 -14.70 21.77 4.51
CA LYS A 396 -14.95 23.14 4.04
C LYS A 396 -13.85 23.65 3.09
N LEU A 397 -12.62 23.18 3.28
CA LEU A 397 -11.48 23.48 2.41
C LEU A 397 -11.60 22.78 1.04
N ALA A 398 -12.14 21.56 1.02
CA ALA A 398 -12.19 20.73 -0.19
C ALA A 398 -13.20 21.25 -1.23
N ASN A 399 -12.88 21.10 -2.51
CA ASN A 399 -13.81 21.43 -3.60
C ASN A 399 -15.00 20.48 -3.62
N ARG A 400 -14.77 19.22 -3.23
CA ARG A 400 -15.81 18.21 -3.04
C ARG A 400 -15.44 17.37 -1.81
N ALA A 401 -16.40 17.15 -0.94
CA ALA A 401 -16.19 16.39 0.28
C ALA A 401 -17.22 15.27 0.42
N TYR A 402 -16.76 14.09 0.81
CA TYR A 402 -17.56 12.87 0.85
C TYR A 402 -17.51 12.25 2.23
N ALA A 403 -18.63 12.31 2.95
CA ALA A 403 -18.77 11.62 4.23
C ALA A 403 -19.19 10.17 4.01
N VAL A 404 -18.55 9.21 4.67
CA VAL A 404 -19.03 7.82 4.69
C VAL A 404 -20.34 7.70 5.49
N GLU A 405 -21.11 6.64 5.24
CA GLU A 405 -22.42 6.46 5.88
C GLU A 405 -22.34 6.37 7.41
N ASN A 406 -21.25 5.83 7.96
CA ASN A 406 -20.96 5.74 9.39
C ASN A 406 -20.36 7.04 9.97
N ALA A 407 -20.23 8.11 9.17
CA ALA A 407 -19.69 9.40 9.63
C ALA A 407 -20.57 10.10 10.67
N ALA A 408 -19.93 10.92 11.49
CA ALA A 408 -20.56 11.84 12.43
C ALA A 408 -21.52 12.79 11.69
N ARG A 409 -22.63 13.15 12.36
CA ARG A 409 -23.68 14.00 11.78
C ARG A 409 -23.14 15.35 11.30
N ALA A 410 -22.31 16.01 12.12
CA ALA A 410 -21.72 17.30 11.78
C ALA A 410 -20.86 17.24 10.50
N LEU A 411 -20.16 16.13 10.25
CA LEU A 411 -19.38 15.95 9.03
C LEU A 411 -20.27 15.74 7.80
N LYS A 412 -21.33 14.94 7.93
CA LYS A 412 -22.32 14.74 6.85
C LYS A 412 -23.00 16.04 6.44
N GLU A 413 -23.28 16.93 7.38
CA GLU A 413 -23.85 18.25 7.11
C GLU A 413 -22.89 19.16 6.34
N ALA A 414 -21.57 19.00 6.53
CA ALA A 414 -20.54 19.71 5.77
C ALA A 414 -20.17 19.02 4.44
N ALA A 415 -20.64 17.80 4.19
CA ALA A 415 -20.28 17.02 3.02
C ALA A 415 -21.03 17.49 1.76
N THR A 416 -20.37 17.44 0.61
CA THR A 416 -21.04 17.57 -0.70
C THR A 416 -22.01 16.43 -0.94
N GLN A 417 -21.63 15.21 -0.50
CA GLN A 417 -22.45 14.03 -0.64
C GLN A 417 -22.05 12.97 0.38
N THR A 418 -23.03 12.25 0.93
CA THR A 418 -22.79 11.04 1.71
C THR A 418 -22.64 9.83 0.78
N ILE A 419 -21.58 9.03 0.98
CA ILE A 419 -21.32 7.77 0.29
C ILE A 419 -21.63 6.58 1.20
N SER A 420 -21.61 5.37 0.65
CA SER A 420 -21.83 4.14 1.43
C SER A 420 -20.81 3.98 2.57
N ASN A 421 -21.11 3.09 3.50
CA ASN A 421 -20.26 2.73 4.63
C ASN A 421 -18.82 2.34 4.21
N ASN A 422 -17.84 2.62 5.09
CA ASN A 422 -16.42 2.28 4.91
C ASN A 422 -16.19 0.79 4.58
N ASP A 423 -16.98 -0.12 5.17
CA ASP A 423 -16.92 -1.58 4.93
C ASP A 423 -17.31 -2.00 3.50
N SER A 424 -17.74 -1.06 2.67
CA SER A 424 -18.08 -1.29 1.28
C SER A 424 -17.05 -0.76 0.27
N ASP A 425 -15.86 -0.38 0.73
CA ASP A 425 -14.80 0.25 -0.09
C ASP A 425 -15.31 1.51 -0.83
N ALA A 426 -16.23 2.24 -0.21
CA ALA A 426 -16.95 3.34 -0.84
C ALA A 426 -16.03 4.48 -1.27
N VAL A 427 -15.02 4.78 -0.44
CA VAL A 427 -14.00 5.81 -0.69
C VAL A 427 -13.28 5.52 -2.00
N VAL A 428 -12.69 4.32 -2.11
CA VAL A 428 -11.90 3.91 -3.29
C VAL A 428 -12.75 3.88 -4.55
N LYS A 429 -13.99 3.40 -4.46
CA LYS A 429 -14.94 3.42 -5.59
C LYS A 429 -15.27 4.83 -6.05
N MET A 430 -15.35 5.78 -5.13
CA MET A 430 -15.60 7.17 -5.47
C MET A 430 -14.36 7.84 -6.08
N ILE A 431 -13.17 7.58 -5.54
CA ILE A 431 -11.90 8.02 -6.11
C ILE A 431 -11.78 7.53 -7.56
N ASP A 432 -11.94 6.23 -7.79
CA ASP A 432 -11.89 5.60 -9.12
C ASP A 432 -12.86 6.28 -10.11
N LYS A 433 -14.08 6.54 -9.66
CA LYS A 433 -15.10 7.25 -10.45
C LYS A 433 -14.70 8.69 -10.81
N ILE A 434 -14.09 9.42 -9.88
CA ILE A 434 -13.70 10.83 -10.10
C ILE A 434 -12.44 10.91 -10.95
N PHE A 435 -11.46 10.06 -10.68
CA PHE A 435 -10.18 10.03 -11.35
C PHE A 435 -10.30 9.62 -12.82
N TYR A 436 -11.12 8.60 -13.12
CA TYR A 436 -11.33 8.09 -14.48
C TYR A 436 -12.53 8.70 -15.22
N ARG A 437 -13.11 9.80 -14.72
CA ARG A 437 -14.30 10.42 -15.33
C ARG A 437 -13.99 10.89 -16.76
N LYS A 438 -14.86 10.56 -17.72
CA LYS A 438 -14.79 11.11 -19.08
C LYS A 438 -15.06 12.62 -19.04
N LYS A 439 -14.22 13.42 -19.69
CA LYS A 439 -14.48 14.87 -19.93
C LYS A 439 -15.85 15.00 -20.62
N GLY A 440 -16.78 15.76 -20.03
CA GLY A 440 -18.03 16.17 -20.71
C GLY A 440 -19.36 15.62 -20.20
N VAL A 441 -19.48 15.23 -18.92
CA VAL A 441 -20.80 15.12 -18.24
C VAL A 441 -20.70 15.76 -16.88
#